data_AF-A0A1S2CTX9-F1
#
_entry.id   AF-A0A1S2CTX9-F1
#
_cell.length_a   1.000
_cell.length_b   1.000
_cell.length_c   1.000
_cell.angle_alpha   90.00
_cell.angle_beta   90.00
_cell.angle_gamma   90.00
#
_symmetry.space_group_name_H-M   'P 1'
#
loop_
_entity.id
_entity.type
_entity.pdbx_description
1 polymer ?
#
loop_
_entity_poly.entity_id
_entity_poly.type
_entity_poly.pdbx_seq_one_letter_code
_entity_poly.pdbx_strand_id
1 'polypeptide(L)'
;MQLVIRDVNQGPFLTQVLRFGRENERLSDQQLAAIKGKAGLMSLKFADKYYNKYKMHLLEQAAHDVIGVVSLGLLELSQRDTAKALALLQAPEGPIKPFQKGWSMLISVSTGGNSLYGEVDARLLDKISSPPDVEEWQGWQEYEKAQVEHNKVRLMSLIDQHFFACENDHPTMEDKLAEALLYRILCGNGSGAAPLKVKQDLKRKLAREIVLQEEWYDTGYLATQLTLLLAELPSELIAGLRQELSKGFVANLLHTLGFVRQYQLLQKEHASPEKLDNVEMRAGLRHPLLGWPLYHDF
;
A
#
# COMPACT_ATOMS: atom_id res chain seq x y z
N MET A 1 26.82 -10.56 -25.38
CA MET A 1 25.47 -10.35 -24.81
C MET A 1 24.55 -9.86 -25.91
N GLN A 2 23.61 -10.69 -26.37
CA GLN A 2 22.64 -10.31 -27.39
C GLN A 2 21.27 -10.12 -26.73
N LEU A 3 20.67 -8.95 -26.91
CA LEU A 3 19.27 -8.71 -26.53
C LEU A 3 18.39 -9.51 -27.51
N VAL A 4 17.90 -10.67 -27.06
CA VAL A 4 17.08 -11.60 -27.83
C VAL A 4 15.64 -11.05 -27.88
N ILE A 5 15.08 -10.97 -29.08
CA ILE A 5 13.69 -10.57 -29.31
C ILE A 5 12.84 -11.85 -29.20
N ARG A 6 11.88 -11.89 -28.26
CA ARG A 6 10.98 -13.04 -28.00
C ARG A 6 9.64 -12.93 -28.76
N ASP A 7 8.91 -14.04 -28.83
CA ASP A 7 7.64 -14.21 -29.57
C ASP A 7 6.48 -13.30 -29.11
N VAL A 8 5.41 -13.24 -29.94
CA VAL A 8 4.44 -12.13 -30.11
C VAL A 8 3.73 -11.59 -28.86
N ASN A 9 3.75 -12.23 -27.69
CA ASN A 9 3.26 -11.63 -26.43
C ASN A 9 4.11 -12.00 -25.21
N GLN A 10 5.36 -12.40 -25.44
CA GLN A 10 6.21 -13.00 -24.43
C GLN A 10 7.38 -12.10 -24.06
N GLY A 11 7.73 -12.12 -22.79
CA GLY A 11 8.83 -11.34 -22.24
C GLY A 11 8.50 -9.89 -21.88
N PRO A 12 9.52 -9.14 -21.44
CA PRO A 12 9.37 -7.85 -20.77
C PRO A 12 8.98 -6.75 -21.76
N PHE A 13 8.29 -5.71 -21.27
CA PHE A 13 7.72 -4.65 -22.12
C PHE A 13 8.74 -3.99 -23.06
N LEU A 14 10.00 -3.82 -22.62
CA LEU A 14 11.08 -3.34 -23.49
C LEU A 14 11.21 -4.16 -24.78
N THR A 15 11.19 -5.49 -24.69
CA THR A 15 11.33 -6.38 -25.84
C THR A 15 10.14 -6.27 -26.77
N GLN A 16 8.93 -6.14 -26.21
CA GLN A 16 7.69 -5.95 -26.97
C GLN A 16 7.73 -4.63 -27.76
N VAL A 17 8.22 -3.54 -27.15
CA VAL A 17 8.36 -2.23 -27.80
C VAL A 17 9.40 -2.26 -28.92
N LEU A 18 10.55 -2.90 -28.71
CA LEU A 18 11.58 -3.04 -29.74
C LEU A 18 11.08 -3.87 -30.92
N ARG A 19 10.32 -4.94 -30.64
CA ARG A 19 9.70 -5.77 -31.68
C ARG A 19 8.66 -4.97 -32.46
N PHE A 20 7.75 -4.27 -31.78
CA PHE A 20 6.79 -3.37 -32.41
C PHE A 20 7.47 -2.36 -33.33
N GLY A 21 8.55 -1.72 -32.89
CA GLY A 21 9.31 -0.79 -33.71
C GLY A 21 9.88 -1.43 -34.98
N ARG A 22 10.39 -2.66 -34.87
CA ARG A 22 10.95 -3.40 -36.01
C ARG A 22 9.87 -3.88 -36.98
N GLU A 23 8.79 -4.48 -36.47
CA GLU A 23 7.68 -4.99 -37.28
C GLU A 23 6.92 -3.89 -38.02
N ASN A 24 6.87 -2.68 -37.47
CA ASN A 24 6.21 -1.53 -38.08
C ASN A 24 7.17 -0.62 -38.85
N GLU A 25 8.42 -1.05 -39.09
CA GLU A 25 9.46 -0.27 -39.79
C GLU A 25 9.75 1.10 -39.16
N ARG A 26 9.39 1.27 -37.88
CA ARG A 26 9.62 2.50 -37.10
C ARG A 26 10.97 2.51 -36.39
N LEU A 27 11.70 1.40 -36.42
CA LEU A 27 13.00 1.23 -35.77
C LEU A 27 14.00 0.60 -36.75
N SER A 28 15.00 1.37 -37.18
CA SER A 28 16.06 0.85 -38.05
C SER A 28 17.06 -0.01 -37.28
N ASP A 29 17.81 -0.86 -37.99
CA ASP A 29 18.87 -1.69 -37.39
C ASP A 29 19.94 -0.85 -36.68
N GLN A 30 20.27 0.34 -37.22
CA GLN A 30 21.23 1.25 -36.60
C GLN A 30 20.68 1.83 -35.29
N GLN A 31 19.41 2.23 -35.25
CA GLN A 31 18.77 2.70 -34.02
C GLN A 31 18.66 1.59 -32.98
N LEU A 32 18.30 0.38 -33.41
CA LEU A 32 18.25 -0.80 -32.55
C LEU A 32 19.63 -1.13 -31.96
N ALA A 33 20.69 -1.10 -32.78
CA ALA A 33 22.06 -1.31 -32.32
C ALA A 33 22.48 -0.25 -31.29
N ALA A 34 22.12 1.02 -31.50
CA ALA A 34 22.41 2.10 -30.56
C ALA A 34 21.68 1.91 -29.22
N ILE A 35 20.41 1.50 -29.24
CA ILE A 35 19.63 1.19 -28.02
C ILE A 35 20.26 0.02 -27.27
N LYS A 36 20.57 -1.08 -27.97
CA LYS A 36 21.22 -2.27 -27.38
C LYS A 36 22.59 -1.93 -26.79
N GLY A 37 23.38 -1.10 -27.48
CA GLY A 37 24.68 -0.63 -26.99
C GLY A 37 24.55 0.15 -25.68
N LYS A 38 23.61 1.10 -25.59
CA LYS A 38 23.34 1.85 -24.36
C LYS A 38 22.87 0.94 -23.22
N ALA A 39 21.92 0.05 -23.50
CA ALA A 39 21.43 -0.91 -22.50
C ALA A 39 22.56 -1.82 -21.98
N GLY A 40 23.43 -2.31 -22.86
CA GLY A 40 24.59 -3.13 -22.47
C GLY A 40 25.58 -2.36 -21.59
N LEU A 41 25.88 -1.10 -21.92
CA LEU A 41 26.72 -0.24 -21.07
C LEU A 41 26.08 0.01 -19.70
N MET A 42 24.76 0.17 -19.64
CA MET A 42 24.03 0.32 -18.38
C MET A 42 24.13 -0.95 -17.53
N SER A 43 23.96 -2.14 -18.11
CA SER A 43 24.12 -3.41 -17.40
C SER A 43 25.54 -3.60 -16.86
N LEU A 44 26.57 -3.20 -17.62
CA LEU A 44 27.96 -3.22 -17.14
C LEU A 44 28.18 -2.26 -15.96
N LYS A 45 27.65 -1.03 -16.03
CA LYS A 45 27.73 -0.06 -14.93
C LYS A 45 26.96 -0.52 -13.70
N PHE A 46 25.78 -1.11 -13.91
CA PHE A 46 24.95 -1.66 -12.85
C PHE A 46 25.67 -2.82 -12.16
N ALA A 47 26.29 -3.70 -12.95
CA ALA A 47 27.12 -4.78 -12.44
C ALA A 47 28.33 -4.27 -11.66
N ASP A 48 29.07 -3.28 -12.14
CA ASP A 48 30.22 -2.73 -11.40
C ASP A 48 29.81 -2.11 -10.06
N LYS A 49 28.58 -1.56 -9.97
CA LYS A 49 28.06 -0.95 -8.75
C LYS A 49 27.55 -1.97 -7.72
N TYR A 50 26.82 -2.99 -8.18
CA TYR A 50 26.05 -3.86 -7.28
C TYR A 50 26.48 -5.33 -7.30
N TYR A 51 27.30 -5.73 -8.26
CA TYR A 51 27.72 -7.11 -8.45
C TYR A 51 29.24 -7.24 -8.57
N ASN A 52 29.75 -8.46 -8.44
CA ASN A 52 31.15 -8.73 -8.72
C ASN A 52 31.34 -8.97 -10.24
N LYS A 53 31.88 -7.96 -10.94
CA LYS A 53 32.11 -7.98 -12.40
C LYS A 53 32.95 -9.13 -12.95
N TYR A 54 33.69 -9.85 -12.09
CA TYR A 54 34.51 -11.00 -12.50
C TYR A 54 33.71 -12.31 -12.59
N LYS A 55 32.43 -12.31 -12.22
CA LYS A 55 31.53 -13.47 -12.31
C LYS A 55 30.53 -13.28 -13.45
N MET A 56 30.70 -14.04 -14.53
CA MET A 56 29.86 -13.93 -15.75
C MET A 56 28.35 -14.05 -15.48
N HIS A 57 27.92 -14.96 -14.60
CA HIS A 57 26.51 -15.12 -14.23
C HIS A 57 25.91 -13.86 -13.55
N LEU A 58 26.72 -13.05 -12.87
CA LEU A 58 26.26 -11.80 -12.27
C LEU A 58 26.11 -10.67 -13.29
N LEU A 59 26.90 -10.70 -14.38
CA LEU A 59 26.71 -9.77 -15.50
C LEU A 59 25.41 -10.06 -16.25
N GLU A 60 25.07 -11.34 -16.41
CA GLU A 60 23.80 -11.76 -16.98
C GLU A 60 22.62 -11.34 -16.10
N GLN A 61 22.73 -11.54 -14.78
CA GLN A 61 21.73 -11.06 -13.82
C GLN A 61 21.55 -9.54 -13.91
N ALA A 62 22.64 -8.76 -13.91
CA ALA A 62 22.56 -7.31 -14.05
C ALA A 62 21.88 -6.87 -15.36
N ALA A 63 22.01 -7.66 -16.43
CA ALA A 63 21.28 -7.41 -17.67
C ALA A 63 19.78 -7.67 -17.53
N HIS A 64 19.41 -8.78 -16.89
CA HIS A 64 18.01 -9.12 -16.61
C HIS A 64 17.32 -8.08 -15.72
N ASP A 65 18.02 -7.60 -14.70
CA ASP A 65 17.55 -6.52 -13.83
C ASP A 65 17.33 -5.23 -14.62
N VAL A 66 18.33 -4.80 -15.41
CA VAL A 66 18.22 -3.58 -16.23
C VAL A 66 17.04 -3.69 -17.21
N ILE A 67 16.85 -4.84 -17.85
CA ILE A 67 15.72 -5.07 -18.76
C ILE A 67 14.38 -4.96 -18.01
N GLY A 68 14.27 -5.59 -16.83
CA GLY A 68 13.08 -5.51 -15.98
C GLY A 68 12.76 -4.08 -15.55
N VAL A 69 13.75 -3.37 -15.02
CA VAL A 69 13.61 -1.98 -14.54
C VAL A 69 13.27 -1.02 -15.68
N VAL A 70 13.93 -1.14 -16.84
CA VAL A 70 13.60 -0.34 -18.04
C VAL A 70 12.16 -0.60 -18.48
N SER A 71 11.72 -1.85 -18.45
CA SER A 71 10.35 -2.23 -18.85
C SER A 71 9.31 -1.62 -17.92
N LEU A 72 9.56 -1.64 -16.61
CA LEU A 72 8.71 -0.99 -15.61
C LEU A 72 8.58 0.51 -15.87
N GLY A 73 9.70 1.20 -16.07
CA GLY A 73 9.69 2.64 -16.33
C GLY A 73 9.09 3.00 -17.68
N LEU A 74 9.25 2.16 -18.70
CA LEU A 74 8.58 2.35 -20.00
C LEU A 74 7.07 2.25 -19.86
N LEU A 75 6.55 1.24 -19.16
CA LEU A 75 5.11 1.08 -18.93
C LEU A 75 4.51 2.32 -18.29
N GLU A 76 5.17 2.85 -17.27
CA GLU A 76 4.72 4.03 -16.53
C GLU A 76 4.82 5.31 -17.37
N LEU A 77 5.97 5.61 -17.98
CA LEU A 77 6.16 6.84 -18.77
C LEU A 77 5.30 6.89 -20.03
N SER A 78 5.00 5.73 -20.61
CA SER A 78 4.19 5.64 -21.83
C SER A 78 2.70 5.47 -21.56
N GLN A 79 2.28 5.25 -20.31
CA GLN A 79 0.92 4.82 -19.98
C GLN A 79 0.52 3.56 -20.76
N ARG A 80 1.45 2.62 -20.85
CA ARG A 80 1.33 1.34 -21.59
C ARG A 80 1.11 1.50 -23.11
N ASP A 81 1.35 2.68 -23.68
CA ASP A 81 1.29 2.93 -25.12
C ASP A 81 2.62 2.54 -25.78
N THR A 82 2.61 1.48 -26.59
CA THR A 82 3.81 0.96 -27.26
C THR A 82 4.46 1.97 -28.22
N ALA A 83 3.69 2.84 -28.86
CA ALA A 83 4.24 3.85 -29.78
C ALA A 83 4.92 4.98 -29.01
N LYS A 84 4.33 5.44 -27.89
CA LYS A 84 4.98 6.41 -26.99
C LYS A 84 6.24 5.81 -26.35
N ALA A 85 6.19 4.55 -25.95
CA ALA A 85 7.35 3.83 -25.42
C ALA A 85 8.49 3.74 -26.43
N LEU A 86 8.18 3.47 -27.71
CA LEU A 86 9.19 3.47 -28.78
C LEU A 86 9.83 4.85 -28.96
N ALA A 87 9.03 5.92 -28.96
CA ALA A 87 9.53 7.28 -29.05
C ALA A 87 10.48 7.63 -27.89
N LEU A 88 10.19 7.16 -26.67
CA LEU A 88 11.09 7.31 -25.52
C LEU A 88 12.44 6.59 -25.74
N LEU A 89 12.44 5.40 -26.34
CA LEU A 89 13.67 4.66 -26.64
C LEU A 89 14.50 5.29 -27.77
N GLN A 90 13.84 5.97 -28.72
CA GLN A 90 14.50 6.67 -29.83
C GLN A 90 15.07 8.04 -29.43
N ALA A 91 14.65 8.59 -28.28
CA ALA A 91 15.18 9.83 -27.76
C ALA A 91 16.68 9.73 -27.39
N PRO A 92 17.40 10.86 -27.26
CA PRO A 92 18.83 10.85 -26.94
C PRO A 92 19.19 10.09 -25.65
N GLU A 93 18.32 10.12 -24.64
CA GLU A 93 18.51 9.40 -23.38
C GLU A 93 18.28 7.88 -23.54
N GLY A 94 17.45 7.48 -24.51
CA GLY A 94 17.11 6.09 -24.81
C GLY A 94 16.67 5.31 -23.56
N PRO A 95 17.27 4.15 -23.26
CA PRO A 95 16.87 3.32 -22.11
C PRO A 95 17.21 3.94 -20.74
N ILE A 96 18.00 5.01 -20.67
CA ILE A 96 18.43 5.63 -19.40
C ILE A 96 17.24 6.24 -18.66
N LYS A 97 16.39 7.01 -19.36
CA LYS A 97 15.24 7.69 -18.74
C LYS A 97 14.20 6.70 -18.19
N PRO A 98 13.77 5.67 -18.95
CA PRO A 98 12.92 4.63 -18.39
C PRO A 98 13.56 3.89 -17.22
N PHE A 99 14.87 3.58 -17.28
CA PHE A 99 15.54 2.96 -16.14
C PHE A 99 15.47 3.83 -14.89
N GLN A 100 15.76 5.13 -14.98
CA GLN A 100 15.69 6.04 -13.85
C GLN A 100 14.27 6.09 -13.25
N LYS A 101 13.24 6.14 -14.10
CA LYS A 101 11.86 6.10 -13.64
C LYS A 101 11.53 4.77 -12.95
N GLY A 102 11.83 3.64 -13.59
CA GLY A 102 11.62 2.31 -13.01
C GLY A 102 12.33 2.15 -11.67
N TRP A 103 13.59 2.56 -11.59
CA TRP A 103 14.37 2.52 -10.35
C TRP A 103 13.75 3.38 -9.24
N SER A 104 13.31 4.60 -9.56
CA SER A 104 12.62 5.46 -8.59
C SER A 104 11.30 4.86 -8.08
N MET A 105 10.58 4.14 -8.95
CA MET A 105 9.37 3.42 -8.56
C MET A 105 9.71 2.31 -7.57
N LEU A 106 10.77 1.53 -7.82
CA LEU A 106 11.21 0.50 -6.87
C LEU A 106 11.62 1.08 -5.52
N ILE A 107 12.37 2.19 -5.51
CA ILE A 107 12.74 2.89 -4.27
C ILE A 107 11.48 3.27 -3.49
N SER A 108 10.48 3.84 -4.16
CA SER A 108 9.28 4.37 -3.50
C SER A 108 8.46 3.32 -2.74
N VAL A 109 8.51 2.06 -3.17
CA VAL A 109 7.73 0.95 -2.56
C VAL A 109 8.60 0.02 -1.72
N SER A 110 9.92 0.18 -1.74
CA SER A 110 10.85 -0.62 -0.95
C SER A 110 10.84 -0.16 0.50
N THR A 111 10.61 -1.07 1.44
CA THR A 111 10.71 -0.78 2.86
C THR A 111 12.16 -0.91 3.32
N GLY A 112 12.71 0.17 3.86
CA GLY A 112 14.13 0.31 4.19
C GLY A 112 14.72 -0.90 4.93
N GLY A 113 15.74 -1.49 4.31
CA GLY A 113 16.60 -2.52 4.88
C GLY A 113 17.91 -2.52 4.09
N ASN A 114 19.02 -2.88 4.72
CA ASN A 114 20.36 -2.97 4.12
C ASN A 114 20.37 -3.95 2.94
N SER A 115 19.89 -3.49 1.78
CA SER A 115 19.91 -4.23 0.54
C SER A 115 21.23 -4.00 -0.16
N LEU A 116 21.71 -5.03 -0.87
CA LEU A 116 22.84 -4.90 -1.80
C LEU A 116 22.62 -3.76 -2.80
N TYR A 117 21.36 -3.44 -3.11
CA TYR A 117 20.96 -2.44 -4.10
C TYR A 117 20.68 -1.05 -3.50
N GLY A 118 21.10 -0.82 -2.26
CA GLY A 118 20.83 0.44 -1.55
C GLY A 118 19.40 0.49 -1.04
N GLU A 119 18.59 1.39 -1.59
CA GLU A 119 17.19 1.61 -1.16
C GLU A 119 16.19 0.66 -1.83
N VAL A 120 16.62 -0.16 -2.80
CA VAL A 120 15.74 -1.09 -3.51
C VAL A 120 15.74 -2.47 -2.82
N ASP A 121 14.57 -3.00 -2.51
CA ASP A 121 14.41 -4.37 -1.99
C ASP A 121 14.90 -5.39 -3.03
N ALA A 122 15.86 -6.21 -2.63
CA ALA A 122 16.47 -7.26 -3.46
C ALA A 122 15.45 -8.30 -3.96
N ARG A 123 14.47 -8.66 -3.14
CA ARG A 123 13.41 -9.62 -3.52
C ARG A 123 12.45 -9.01 -4.53
N LEU A 124 12.15 -7.72 -4.39
CA LEU A 124 11.34 -7.02 -5.37
C LEU A 124 12.08 -6.89 -6.71
N LEU A 125 13.37 -6.55 -6.67
CA LEU A 125 14.19 -6.49 -7.89
C LEU A 125 14.21 -7.85 -8.60
N ASP A 126 14.49 -8.93 -7.88
CA ASP A 126 14.53 -10.29 -8.42
C ASP A 126 13.22 -10.70 -9.13
N LYS A 127 12.06 -10.33 -8.54
CA LYS A 127 10.73 -10.55 -9.13
C LYS A 127 10.47 -9.73 -10.39
N ILE A 128 11.12 -8.58 -10.53
CA ILE A 128 10.96 -7.65 -11.66
C ILE A 128 11.97 -7.94 -12.76
N SER A 129 13.09 -8.60 -12.43
CA SER A 129 14.08 -9.04 -13.39
C SER A 129 13.46 -9.95 -14.45
N SER A 130 14.06 -9.95 -15.64
CA SER A 130 13.56 -10.73 -16.77
C SER A 130 14.59 -11.77 -17.23
N PRO A 131 14.70 -12.91 -16.53
CA PRO A 131 15.59 -13.99 -16.92
C PRO A 131 15.11 -14.68 -18.22
N PRO A 132 16.01 -15.39 -18.93
CA PRO A 132 15.79 -15.93 -20.27
C PRO A 132 14.69 -17.00 -20.35
N ASP A 133 14.43 -17.67 -19.24
CA ASP A 133 13.55 -18.82 -19.05
C ASP A 133 12.09 -18.45 -18.74
N VAL A 134 11.80 -17.17 -18.45
CA VAL A 134 10.44 -16.73 -18.11
C VAL A 134 9.63 -16.41 -19.37
N GLU A 135 8.62 -17.23 -19.68
CA GLU A 135 7.76 -17.04 -20.85
C GLU A 135 6.93 -15.74 -20.76
N GLU A 136 6.34 -15.46 -19.59
CA GLU A 136 5.53 -14.28 -19.33
C GLU A 136 6.15 -13.42 -18.23
N TRP A 137 6.53 -12.18 -18.58
CA TRP A 137 7.12 -11.27 -17.61
C TRP A 137 6.02 -10.62 -16.75
N GLN A 138 6.05 -10.88 -15.44
CA GLN A 138 5.06 -10.39 -14.47
C GLN A 138 5.55 -9.22 -13.61
N GLY A 139 6.65 -8.57 -14.01
CA GLY A 139 7.29 -7.54 -13.18
C GLY A 139 6.39 -6.33 -12.89
N TRP A 140 5.45 -6.01 -13.78
CA TRP A 140 4.46 -4.96 -13.52
C TRP A 140 3.48 -5.36 -12.40
N GLN A 141 2.95 -6.57 -12.44
CA GLN A 141 2.02 -7.09 -11.43
C GLN A 141 2.71 -7.22 -10.07
N GLU A 142 3.98 -7.65 -10.04
CA GLU A 142 4.76 -7.72 -8.81
C GLU A 142 5.05 -6.32 -8.23
N TYR A 143 5.29 -5.31 -9.08
CA TYR A 143 5.37 -3.92 -8.63
C TYR A 143 4.03 -3.41 -8.06
N GLU A 144 2.90 -3.65 -8.73
CA GLU A 144 1.58 -3.25 -8.24
C GLU A 144 1.27 -3.87 -6.88
N LYS A 145 1.58 -5.16 -6.68
CA LYS A 145 1.44 -5.84 -5.38
C LYS A 145 2.30 -5.16 -4.31
N ALA A 146 3.56 -4.87 -4.60
CA ALA A 146 4.45 -4.19 -3.67
C ALA A 146 3.96 -2.78 -3.33
N GLN A 147 3.42 -2.05 -4.31
CA GLN A 147 2.85 -0.72 -4.11
C GLN A 147 1.61 -0.75 -3.21
N VAL A 148 0.71 -1.73 -3.39
CA VAL A 148 -0.45 -1.92 -2.52
C VAL A 148 -0.03 -2.18 -1.08
N GLU A 149 0.93 -3.09 -0.86
CA GLU A 149 1.41 -3.40 0.49
C GLU A 149 2.12 -2.20 1.14
N HIS A 150 2.97 -1.48 0.38
CA HIS A 150 3.61 -0.26 0.86
C HIS A 150 2.57 0.80 1.27
N ASN A 151 1.55 1.02 0.44
CA ASN A 151 0.47 1.96 0.73
C ASN A 151 -0.33 1.54 1.98
N LYS A 152 -0.54 0.24 2.19
CA LYS A 152 -1.20 -0.29 3.38
C LYS A 152 -0.42 0.00 4.66
N VAL A 153 0.88 -0.26 4.67
CA VAL A 153 1.77 0.05 5.81
C VAL A 153 1.79 1.56 6.08
N ARG A 154 1.93 2.38 5.04
CA ARG A 154 1.90 3.84 5.14
C ARG A 154 0.58 4.34 5.71
N LEU A 155 -0.54 3.81 5.26
CA LEU A 155 -1.88 4.19 5.70
C LEU A 155 -2.12 3.82 7.16
N MET A 156 -1.70 2.63 7.59
CA MET A 156 -1.73 2.24 9.01
C MET A 156 -0.95 3.23 9.89
N SER A 157 0.26 3.60 9.48
CA SER A 157 1.07 4.59 10.22
C SER A 157 0.42 5.98 10.26
N LEU A 158 -0.20 6.41 9.15
CA LEU A 158 -0.92 7.68 9.10
C LEU A 158 -2.15 7.68 10.01
N ILE A 159 -2.92 6.59 10.03
CA ILE A 159 -4.07 6.43 10.93
C ILE A 159 -3.62 6.56 12.39
N ASP A 160 -2.52 5.89 12.76
CA ASP A 160 -1.95 6.01 14.10
C ASP A 160 -1.55 7.45 14.45
N GLN A 161 -0.81 8.11 13.56
CA GLN A 161 -0.35 9.49 13.76
C GLN A 161 -1.51 10.48 13.86
N HIS A 162 -2.54 10.33 13.03
CA HIS A 162 -3.67 11.27 12.98
C HIS A 162 -4.69 11.03 14.08
N PHE A 163 -5.04 9.78 14.36
CA PHE A 163 -6.21 9.45 15.17
C PHE A 163 -5.89 8.92 16.56
N PHE A 164 -4.67 8.52 16.88
CA PHE A 164 -4.34 7.92 18.18
C PHE A 164 -3.38 8.81 18.99
N ALA A 165 -3.66 8.99 20.28
CA ALA A 165 -2.79 9.75 21.19
C ALA A 165 -1.73 8.86 21.85
N CYS A 166 -1.93 7.54 21.80
CA CYS A 166 -1.08 6.53 22.41
C CYS A 166 -0.87 5.38 21.42
N GLU A 167 0.16 4.57 21.65
CA GLU A 167 0.33 3.31 20.91
C GLU A 167 -0.91 2.42 21.07
N ASN A 168 -1.23 1.68 20.02
CA ASN A 168 -2.37 0.78 19.97
C ASN A 168 -2.02 -0.48 19.17
N ASP A 169 -2.51 -1.62 19.65
CA ASP A 169 -2.17 -2.94 19.12
C ASP A 169 -3.28 -3.51 18.20
N HIS A 170 -4.07 -2.62 17.59
CA HIS A 170 -5.12 -3.04 16.68
C HIS A 170 -4.52 -3.82 15.50
N PRO A 171 -4.97 -5.07 15.26
CA PRO A 171 -4.35 -5.96 14.28
C PRO A 171 -4.71 -5.59 12.84
N THR A 172 -5.82 -4.88 12.64
CA THR A 172 -6.29 -4.49 11.30
C THR A 172 -6.56 -3.00 11.19
N MET A 173 -6.58 -2.52 9.94
CA MET A 173 -6.95 -1.15 9.61
C MET A 173 -8.41 -0.86 9.94
N GLU A 174 -9.30 -1.83 9.75
CA GLU A 174 -10.71 -1.69 10.11
C GLU A 174 -10.87 -1.44 11.61
N ASP A 175 -10.15 -2.18 12.44
CA ASP A 175 -10.20 -2.01 13.90
C ASP A 175 -9.74 -0.60 14.30
N LYS A 176 -8.63 -0.12 13.73
CA LYS A 176 -8.13 1.24 14.00
C LYS A 176 -9.13 2.31 13.57
N LEU A 177 -9.69 2.19 12.36
CA LEU A 177 -10.66 3.15 11.85
C LEU A 177 -11.96 3.15 12.65
N ALA A 178 -12.42 1.97 13.07
CA ALA A 178 -13.62 1.84 13.85
C ALA A 178 -13.46 2.44 15.25
N GLU A 179 -12.35 2.16 15.94
CA GLU A 179 -12.06 2.79 17.24
C GLU A 179 -11.95 4.31 17.10
N ALA A 180 -11.22 4.80 16.08
CA ALA A 180 -11.10 6.23 15.80
C ALA A 180 -12.45 6.91 15.55
N LEU A 181 -13.29 6.31 14.70
CA LEU A 181 -14.60 6.83 14.36
C LEU A 181 -15.52 6.85 15.58
N LEU A 182 -15.62 5.73 16.30
CA LEU A 182 -16.50 5.60 17.47
C LEU A 182 -16.04 6.52 18.60
N TYR A 183 -14.73 6.62 18.86
CA TYR A 183 -14.20 7.55 19.86
C TYR A 183 -14.60 8.99 19.54
N ARG A 184 -14.47 9.41 18.28
CA ARG A 184 -14.83 10.76 17.84
C ARG A 184 -16.33 11.02 17.88
N ILE A 185 -17.17 10.06 17.49
CA ILE A 185 -18.64 10.16 17.65
C ILE A 185 -18.99 10.30 19.14
N LEU A 186 -18.49 9.41 19.98
CA LEU A 186 -18.86 9.34 21.40
C LEU A 186 -18.31 10.52 22.22
N CYS A 187 -17.06 10.92 22.00
CA CYS A 187 -16.41 12.02 22.74
C CYS A 187 -16.54 13.39 22.06
N GLY A 188 -16.94 13.43 20.79
CA GLY A 188 -17.02 14.63 19.95
C GLY A 188 -18.44 15.02 19.57
N ASN A 189 -19.41 14.71 20.43
CA ASN A 189 -20.83 15.06 20.26
C ASN A 189 -21.40 14.63 18.90
N GLY A 190 -21.10 13.41 18.48
CA GLY A 190 -21.60 12.80 17.25
C GLY A 190 -20.71 12.98 16.03
N SER A 191 -19.70 13.86 16.05
CA SER A 191 -18.95 14.17 14.83
C SER A 191 -17.71 13.27 14.61
N GLY A 192 -17.65 12.61 13.45
CA GLY A 192 -16.46 11.90 12.97
C GLY A 192 -15.29 12.83 12.56
N ALA A 193 -15.55 14.12 12.38
CA ALA A 193 -14.54 15.17 12.13
C ALA A 193 -14.12 15.90 13.40
N ALA A 194 -14.53 15.44 14.59
CA ALA A 194 -14.06 16.01 15.83
C ALA A 194 -12.52 15.88 15.89
N PRO A 195 -11.75 16.95 16.20
CA PRO A 195 -10.29 16.93 16.21
C PRO A 195 -9.76 16.26 17.50
N LEU A 196 -10.27 15.07 17.78
CA LEU A 196 -9.96 14.26 18.94
C LEU A 196 -9.14 13.06 18.50
N LYS A 197 -8.13 12.76 19.31
CA LYS A 197 -7.35 11.53 19.20
C LYS A 197 -7.84 10.55 20.26
N VAL A 198 -7.90 9.27 19.88
CA VAL A 198 -8.23 8.14 20.75
C VAL A 198 -7.29 8.12 21.93
N LYS A 199 -7.87 8.02 23.12
CA LYS A 199 -7.19 7.90 24.42
C LYS A 199 -7.77 6.72 25.18
N GLN A 200 -7.03 6.23 26.17
CA GLN A 200 -7.43 5.12 27.04
C GLN A 200 -8.44 5.56 28.13
N ASP A 201 -9.42 6.41 27.79
CA ASP A 201 -10.37 7.00 28.75
C ASP A 201 -11.85 6.78 28.41
N LEU A 202 -12.14 6.09 27.30
CA LEU A 202 -13.50 5.96 26.77
C LEU A 202 -14.44 5.24 27.74
N LYS A 203 -14.03 4.13 28.38
CA LYS A 203 -14.86 3.42 29.38
C LYS A 203 -15.24 4.31 30.57
N ARG A 204 -14.32 5.17 31.01
CA ARG A 204 -14.54 6.12 32.11
C ARG A 204 -15.49 7.24 31.70
N LYS A 205 -15.30 7.79 30.50
CA LYS A 205 -16.13 8.85 29.94
C LYS A 205 -17.54 8.36 29.62
N LEU A 206 -17.68 7.12 29.16
CA LEU A 206 -18.95 6.55 28.76
C LEU A 206 -20.00 6.63 29.88
N ALA A 207 -19.64 6.28 31.12
CA ALA A 207 -20.56 6.35 32.25
C ALA A 207 -20.88 7.80 32.69
N ARG A 208 -19.92 8.71 32.57
CA ARG A 208 -19.93 10.01 33.29
C ARG A 208 -20.29 11.21 32.41
N GLU A 209 -19.83 11.20 31.16
CA GLU A 209 -19.78 12.39 30.30
C GLU A 209 -20.62 12.21 29.02
N ILE A 210 -20.76 10.98 28.54
CA ILE A 210 -21.33 10.71 27.21
C ILE A 210 -22.84 10.48 27.29
N VAL A 211 -23.60 11.28 26.54
CA VAL A 211 -25.04 11.09 26.35
C VAL A 211 -25.29 10.52 24.96
N LEU A 212 -25.67 9.24 24.91
CA LEU A 212 -25.94 8.53 23.66
C LEU A 212 -27.19 9.11 22.99
N GLN A 213 -27.09 9.41 21.70
CA GLN A 213 -28.21 9.92 20.90
C GLN A 213 -28.77 8.79 20.02
N GLU A 214 -30.10 8.76 19.83
CA GLU A 214 -30.75 7.74 19.00
C GLU A 214 -30.32 7.82 17.52
N GLU A 215 -30.06 9.03 17.02
CA GLU A 215 -29.60 9.25 15.65
C GLU A 215 -28.26 8.59 15.31
N TRP A 216 -27.43 8.27 16.31
CA TRP A 216 -26.15 7.58 16.09
C TRP A 216 -26.33 6.12 15.69
N TYR A 217 -27.52 5.56 15.90
CA TYR A 217 -27.85 4.16 15.69
C TYR A 217 -28.46 3.93 14.30
N ASP A 218 -27.94 4.64 13.31
CA ASP A 218 -28.34 4.57 11.91
C ASP A 218 -27.12 4.33 11.03
N THR A 219 -27.25 3.42 10.06
CA THR A 219 -26.13 3.09 9.16
C THR A 219 -25.81 4.23 8.20
N GLY A 220 -26.81 5.02 7.79
CA GLY A 220 -26.62 6.22 6.98
C GLY A 220 -25.86 7.31 7.73
N TYR A 221 -26.19 7.52 9.01
CA TYR A 221 -25.45 8.40 9.89
C TYR A 221 -23.99 7.97 10.00
N LEU A 222 -23.73 6.70 10.33
CA LEU A 222 -22.36 6.19 10.49
C LEU A 222 -21.55 6.26 9.20
N ALA A 223 -22.16 5.98 8.05
CA ALA A 223 -21.52 6.14 6.74
C ALA A 223 -21.15 7.61 6.45
N THR A 224 -21.99 8.55 6.89
CA THR A 224 -21.71 9.99 6.78
C THR A 224 -20.54 10.38 7.68
N GLN A 225 -20.53 9.93 8.94
CA GLN A 225 -19.43 10.21 9.88
C GLN A 225 -18.10 9.57 9.42
N LEU A 226 -18.14 8.37 8.85
CA LEU A 226 -16.97 7.73 8.25
C LEU A 226 -16.41 8.57 7.09
N THR A 227 -17.29 9.13 6.24
CA THR A 227 -16.86 10.00 5.14
C THR A 227 -16.18 11.26 5.65
N LEU A 228 -16.70 11.85 6.73
CA LEU A 228 -16.09 13.00 7.39
C LEU A 228 -14.71 12.67 7.99
N LEU A 229 -14.60 11.52 8.68
CA LEU A 229 -13.33 11.05 9.24
C LEU A 229 -12.27 10.85 8.14
N LEU A 230 -12.64 10.15 7.06
CA LEU A 230 -11.72 9.83 5.98
C LEU A 230 -11.24 11.07 5.21
N ALA A 231 -12.03 12.15 5.20
CA ALA A 231 -11.64 13.41 4.56
C ALA A 231 -10.41 14.08 5.20
N GLU A 232 -10.01 13.68 6.41
CA GLU A 232 -8.77 14.14 7.05
C GLU A 232 -7.51 13.43 6.54
N LEU A 233 -7.65 12.32 5.80
CA LEU A 233 -6.53 11.58 5.23
C LEU A 233 -6.20 12.03 3.79
N PRO A 234 -4.98 11.80 3.29
CA PRO A 234 -4.62 12.13 1.90
C PRO A 234 -5.52 11.40 0.89
N SER A 235 -6.09 12.16 -0.05
CA SER A 235 -7.09 11.70 -1.03
C SER A 235 -6.62 10.50 -1.86
N GLU A 236 -5.35 10.45 -2.22
CA GLU A 236 -4.72 9.34 -2.95
C GLU A 236 -4.82 7.99 -2.22
N LEU A 237 -4.81 8.01 -0.88
CA LEU A 237 -4.88 6.79 -0.06
C LEU A 237 -6.32 6.40 0.30
N ILE A 238 -7.27 7.33 0.28
CA ILE A 238 -8.68 7.07 0.60
C ILE A 238 -9.30 6.08 -0.40
N ALA A 239 -8.95 6.19 -1.69
CA ALA A 239 -9.50 5.32 -2.72
C ALA A 239 -9.15 3.85 -2.48
N GLY A 240 -7.88 3.58 -2.13
CA GLY A 240 -7.42 2.23 -1.76
C GLY A 240 -8.05 1.76 -0.45
N LEU A 241 -8.09 2.63 0.58
CA LEU A 241 -8.70 2.32 1.87
C LEU A 241 -10.15 1.86 1.70
N ARG A 242 -10.96 2.55 0.88
CA ARG A 242 -12.37 2.20 0.67
C ARG A 242 -12.57 0.84 0.01
N GLN A 243 -11.60 0.37 -0.78
CA GLN A 243 -11.65 -0.97 -1.39
C GLN A 243 -11.27 -2.07 -0.40
N GLU A 244 -10.42 -1.76 0.59
CA GLU A 244 -10.00 -2.68 1.65
C GLU A 244 -11.06 -2.85 2.75
N LEU A 245 -11.92 -1.85 2.97
CA LEU A 245 -13.01 -1.96 3.94
C LEU A 245 -14.00 -3.07 3.53
N SER A 246 -14.33 -3.92 4.49
CA SER A 246 -15.34 -4.96 4.34
C SER A 246 -16.71 -4.34 4.04
N LYS A 247 -17.53 -5.04 3.24
CA LYS A 247 -18.91 -4.61 2.93
C LYS A 247 -19.77 -4.44 4.19
N GLY A 248 -19.42 -5.14 5.28
CA GLY A 248 -20.12 -5.10 6.56
C GLY A 248 -19.57 -4.06 7.54
N PHE A 249 -18.54 -3.27 7.20
CA PHE A 249 -17.86 -2.38 8.12
C PHE A 249 -18.84 -1.46 8.88
N VAL A 250 -19.69 -0.74 8.17
CA VAL A 250 -20.68 0.18 8.79
C VAL A 250 -21.71 -0.55 9.65
N ALA A 251 -22.15 -1.75 9.24
CA ALA A 251 -23.06 -2.56 10.04
C ALA A 251 -22.38 -3.05 11.34
N ASN A 252 -21.09 -3.37 11.28
CA ASN A 252 -20.30 -3.76 12.45
C ASN A 252 -20.10 -2.59 13.43
N LEU A 253 -19.94 -1.36 12.93
CA LEU A 253 -19.94 -0.16 13.78
C LEU A 253 -21.26 -0.02 14.55
N LEU A 254 -22.39 -0.21 13.87
CA LEU A 254 -23.70 -0.14 14.50
C LEU A 254 -23.87 -1.21 15.59
N HIS A 255 -23.45 -2.45 15.31
CA HIS A 255 -23.45 -3.51 16.33
C HIS A 255 -22.60 -3.11 17.55
N THR A 256 -21.45 -2.47 17.32
CA THR A 256 -20.55 -2.03 18.38
C THR A 256 -21.15 -0.86 19.18
N LEU A 257 -21.89 0.06 18.55
CA LEU A 257 -22.68 1.06 19.27
C LEU A 257 -23.83 0.45 20.08
N GLY A 258 -24.45 -0.62 19.59
CA GLY A 258 -25.43 -1.40 20.34
C GLY A 258 -24.84 -1.93 21.65
N PHE A 259 -23.63 -2.47 21.57
CA PHE A 259 -22.86 -2.88 22.75
C PHE A 259 -22.56 -1.71 23.69
N VAL A 260 -22.12 -0.55 23.18
CA VAL A 260 -21.91 0.68 23.98
C VAL A 260 -23.13 1.02 24.82
N ARG A 261 -24.32 0.98 24.19
CA ARG A 261 -25.58 1.30 24.85
C ARG A 261 -25.83 0.38 26.04
N GLN A 262 -25.69 -0.92 25.81
CA GLN A 262 -25.87 -1.94 26.84
C GLN A 262 -24.82 -1.80 27.96
N TYR A 263 -23.57 -1.55 27.61
CA TYR A 263 -22.48 -1.38 28.56
C TYR A 263 -22.68 -0.15 29.44
N GLN A 264 -23.05 1.00 28.85
CA GLN A 264 -23.35 2.23 29.59
C GLN A 264 -24.51 2.03 30.56
N LEU A 265 -25.56 1.30 30.16
CA LEU A 265 -26.70 0.97 31.02
C LEU A 265 -26.22 0.21 32.27
N LEU A 266 -25.41 -0.83 32.08
CA LEU A 266 -24.86 -1.63 33.17
C LEU A 266 -23.96 -0.82 34.11
N GLN A 267 -23.14 0.09 33.56
CA GLN A 267 -22.34 1.00 34.38
C GLN A 267 -23.22 1.93 35.23
N LYS A 268 -24.31 2.46 34.67
CA LYS A 268 -25.29 3.31 35.38
C LYS A 268 -26.07 2.54 36.45
N GLU A 269 -26.30 1.25 36.25
CA GLU A 269 -26.92 0.34 37.22
C GLU A 269 -25.95 -0.15 38.30
N HIS A 270 -24.70 0.34 38.32
CA HIS A 270 -23.65 -0.12 39.23
C HIS A 270 -23.42 -1.64 39.19
N ALA A 271 -23.47 -2.22 37.97
CA ALA A 271 -23.12 -3.61 37.76
C ALA A 271 -21.73 -3.94 38.33
N SER A 272 -21.56 -5.16 38.86
CA SER A 272 -20.27 -5.59 39.38
C SER A 272 -19.20 -5.66 38.27
N PRO A 273 -17.91 -5.52 38.60
CA PRO A 273 -16.83 -5.63 37.63
C PRO A 273 -16.87 -6.96 36.85
N GLU A 274 -17.19 -8.07 37.52
CA GLU A 274 -17.31 -9.38 36.87
C GLU A 274 -18.48 -9.42 35.87
N LYS A 275 -19.58 -8.71 36.17
CA LYS A 275 -20.73 -8.64 35.24
C LYS A 275 -20.38 -7.82 34.00
N LEU A 276 -19.61 -6.74 34.15
CA LEU A 276 -19.09 -5.97 33.03
C LEU A 276 -18.14 -6.82 32.20
N ASP A 277 -17.12 -7.44 32.82
CA ASP A 277 -16.15 -8.31 32.15
C ASP A 277 -16.82 -9.46 31.38
N ASN A 278 -17.82 -10.11 31.97
CA ASN A 278 -18.58 -11.17 31.31
C ASN A 278 -19.29 -10.67 30.03
N VAL A 279 -19.77 -9.43 30.03
CA VAL A 279 -20.41 -8.81 28.85
C VAL A 279 -19.36 -8.49 27.79
N GLU A 280 -18.17 -8.01 28.18
CA GLU A 280 -17.03 -7.80 27.27
C GLU A 280 -16.58 -9.13 26.63
N MET A 281 -16.40 -10.18 27.43
CA MET A 281 -15.98 -11.50 26.96
C MET A 281 -17.00 -12.12 26.00
N ARG A 282 -18.30 -11.96 26.26
CA ARG A 282 -19.37 -12.47 25.38
C ARG A 282 -19.43 -11.74 24.04
N ALA A 283 -19.12 -10.44 24.04
CA ALA A 283 -19.05 -9.66 22.81
C ALA A 283 -17.81 -10.06 21.97
N GLY A 284 -16.72 -10.48 22.63
CA GLY A 284 -15.51 -10.97 21.97
C GLY A 284 -14.67 -9.86 21.34
N LEU A 285 -13.46 -10.23 20.87
CA LEU A 285 -12.45 -9.32 20.28
C LEU A 285 -12.87 -8.62 18.97
N ARG A 286 -14.12 -8.82 18.50
CA ARG A 286 -14.63 -8.27 17.22
C ARG A 286 -15.25 -6.89 17.35
N HIS A 287 -15.36 -6.35 18.57
CA HIS A 287 -15.90 -5.02 18.81
C HIS A 287 -14.75 -4.05 19.08
N PRO A 288 -14.52 -3.09 18.17
CA PRO A 288 -13.63 -1.96 18.42
C PRO A 288 -14.32 -1.05 19.42
N LEU A 289 -14.21 -1.48 20.67
CA LEU A 289 -14.28 -0.74 21.90
C LEU A 289 -13.73 -1.69 22.95
N LEU A 290 -12.99 -1.15 23.92
CA LEU A 290 -12.42 -1.86 25.07
C LEU A 290 -10.98 -2.40 24.87
N GLY A 291 -10.13 -1.69 24.14
CA GLY A 291 -8.69 -1.95 24.09
C GLY A 291 -7.93 -1.87 25.43
N TRP A 292 -8.58 -1.57 26.57
CA TRP A 292 -7.92 -1.55 27.88
C TRP A 292 -8.83 -2.04 29.01
N PRO A 293 -8.39 -2.99 29.86
CA PRO A 293 -9.11 -3.34 31.08
C PRO A 293 -9.30 -2.10 31.96
N LEU A 294 -10.43 -2.02 32.69
CA LEU A 294 -10.65 -0.96 33.69
C LEU A 294 -9.65 -1.03 34.88
N TYR A 295 -8.89 -2.11 34.99
CA TYR A 295 -8.13 -2.48 36.19
C TYR A 295 -6.69 -1.95 36.25
N HIS A 296 -6.25 -1.13 35.29
CA HIS A 296 -4.86 -0.65 35.28
C HIS A 296 -4.60 0.67 36.02
N ASP A 297 -5.62 1.27 36.65
CA ASP A 297 -5.40 2.37 37.60
C ASP A 297 -5.90 1.96 38.99
N PHE A 298 -5.02 1.30 39.76
CA PHE A 298 -5.04 1.31 41.22
C PHE A 298 -3.73 1.93 41.72
#